data_AF-A0A967LNN7-F1
#
_entry.id   AF-A0A967LNN7-F1
#
_cell.length_a   1.000
_cell.length_b   1.000
_cell.length_c   1.000
_cell.angle_alpha   90.00
_cell.angle_beta   90.00
_cell.angle_gamma   90.00
#
_symmetry.space_group_name_H-M   'P 1'
#
loop_
_entity.id
_entity.type
_entity.pdbx_description
1 polymer ?
#
loop_
_entity_poly.entity_id
_entity_poly.type
_entity_poly.pdbx_seq_one_letter_code
_entity_poly.pdbx_strand_id
1 'polypeptide(L)' 'MYADIVVFDPATVVDHATFEDPHQLSTGVVHVLVNGTPVVRDGRHTGALP' A
#
# COMPACT_ATOMS: atom_id res chain seq x y z
N MET A 1 21.39 3.64 3.50
CA MET A 1 20.18 2.92 3.96
C MET A 1 18.99 3.67 3.39
N TYR A 2 18.04 2.96 2.79
CA TYR A 2 16.81 3.54 2.24
C TYR A 2 15.64 3.24 3.19
N ALA A 3 14.61 4.08 3.17
CA ALA A 3 13.44 3.96 4.05
C ALA A 3 12.27 3.33 3.30
N ASP A 4 12.21 2.00 3.33
CA ASP A 4 11.08 1.23 2.81
C ASP A 4 10.20 0.81 3.98
N ILE A 5 9.01 1.41 4.05
CA ILE A 5 8.14 1.32 5.23
C ILE A 5 6.71 1.11 4.79
N VAL A 6 6.00 0.19 5.45
CA VAL A 6 4.56 -0.02 5.31
C VAL A 6 3.89 0.19 6.66
N VAL A 7 2.81 0.97 6.66
CA VAL A 7 1.90 1.13 7.81
C VAL A 7 0.56 0.53 7.44
N PHE A 8 0.09 -0.41 8.24
CA PHE A 8 -1.19 -1.08 8.04
C PHE A 8 -1.90 -1.35 9.37
N ASP A 9 -3.22 -1.50 9.31
CA ASP A 9 -4.04 -1.95 10.43
C ASP A 9 -4.03 -3.50 10.49
N PRO A 10 -3.44 -4.11 11.54
CA PRO A 10 -3.36 -5.56 11.65
C PRO A 10 -4.72 -6.25 11.80
N ALA A 11 -5.76 -5.53 12.24
CA ALA A 11 -7.10 -6.08 12.38
C ALA A 11 -7.87 -6.15 11.05
N THR A 12 -7.48 -5.35 10.05
CA THR A 12 -8.23 -5.20 8.80
C THR A 12 -7.42 -5.51 7.54
N VAL A 13 -6.11 -5.77 7.66
CA VAL A 13 -5.26 -6.02 6.50
C VAL A 13 -5.69 -7.29 5.76
N VAL A 14 -6.06 -7.15 4.48
CA VAL A 14 -6.48 -8.26 3.62
C VAL A 14 -6.30 -7.91 2.14
N ASP A 15 -5.84 -8.88 1.34
CA ASP A 15 -5.83 -8.79 -0.12
C ASP A 15 -7.20 -9.17 -0.71
N HIS A 16 -7.60 -8.46 -1.77
CA HIS A 16 -8.87 -8.70 -2.46
C HIS A 16 -8.68 -9.24 -3.88
N ALA A 17 -7.44 -9.41 -4.32
CA ALA A 17 -7.13 -9.86 -5.67
C ALA A 17 -7.52 -11.33 -5.85
N THR A 18 -8.24 -11.64 -6.93
CA THR A 18 -8.54 -13.02 -7.32
C THR A 18 -7.88 -13.35 -8.67
N PHE A 19 -8.01 -14.60 -9.13
CA PHE A 19 -7.54 -14.97 -10.46
C PHE A 19 -8.32 -14.26 -11.57
N GLU A 20 -9.63 -14.09 -11.37
CA GLU A 20 -10.54 -13.44 -12.30
C GLU A 20 -10.40 -11.91 -12.28
N ASP A 21 -10.07 -11.32 -11.13
CA ASP A 21 -9.87 -9.88 -10.97
C ASP A 21 -8.62 -9.57 -10.12
N PRO A 22 -7.44 -9.49 -10.76
CA PRO A 22 -6.16 -9.39 -10.06
C PRO A 22 -5.81 -7.97 -9.60
N HIS A 23 -6.51 -6.93 -10.07
CA HIS A 23 -6.14 -5.52 -9.85
C HIS A 23 -6.98 -4.84 -8.76
N GLN A 24 -7.36 -5.61 -7.75
CA GLN A 24 -8.09 -5.12 -6.59
C GLN A 24 -7.14 -4.54 -5.54
N LEU A 25 -7.50 -3.38 -4.97
CA LEU A 25 -6.74 -2.77 -3.87
C LEU A 25 -6.93 -3.59 -2.60
N SER A 26 -5.86 -3.80 -1.84
CA SER A 26 -5.96 -4.37 -0.49
C SER A 26 -6.62 -3.40 0.49
N THR A 27 -7.24 -3.95 1.54
CA THR A 27 -7.73 -3.16 2.68
C THR A 27 -6.70 -3.15 3.80
N GLY A 28 -6.72 -2.12 4.64
CA GLY A 28 -5.88 -2.01 5.83
C GLY A 28 -4.49 -1.42 5.60
N VAL A 29 -4.01 -1.26 4.37
CA VAL A 29 -2.75 -0.54 4.07
C VAL A 29 -2.99 0.96 4.06
N VAL A 30 -2.36 1.69 4.97
CA VAL A 30 -2.60 3.13 5.20
C VAL A 30 -1.51 3.99 4.57
N HIS A 31 -0.24 3.62 4.73
CA HIS A 31 0.90 4.32 4.14
C HIS A 31 1.95 3.36 3.60
N VAL A 32 2.57 3.75 2.49
CA VAL A 32 3.73 3.06 1.93
C VAL A 32 4.75 4.12 1.52
N LEU A 33 5.98 3.96 2.00
CA LEU A 33 7.13 4.77 1.63
C LEU A 33 8.12 3.88 0.89
N VAL A 34 8.60 4.35 -0.25
CA VAL A 34 9.69 3.72 -1.03
C VAL A 34 10.84 4.71 -1.08
N ASN A 35 12.01 4.31 -0.61
CA ASN A 35 13.17 5.21 -0.46
C ASN A 35 12.85 6.51 0.32
N GLY A 36 11.88 6.47 1.25
CA GLY A 36 11.39 7.63 2.00
C GLY A 36 10.32 8.48 1.28
N THR A 37 9.99 8.18 0.03
CA THR A 37 8.94 8.87 -0.73
C THR A 37 7.59 8.15 -0.53
N PRO A 38 6.54 8.85 -0.07
CA PRO A 38 5.22 8.25 0.11
C PRO A 38 4.57 7.96 -1.24
N VAL A 39 4.41 6.66 -1.56
CA VAL A 39 3.69 6.16 -2.74
C VAL A 39 2.23 5.84 -2.42
N VAL A 40 1.93 5.53 -1.16
CA VAL A 40 0.56 5.46 -0.63
C VAL A 40 0.47 6.36 0.61
N ARG A 41 -0.58 7.19 0.66
CA ARG A 41 -0.86 8.07 1.79
C ARG A 41 -2.36 8.09 2.09
N ASP A 42 -2.71 7.86 3.35
CA ASP A 42 -4.11 7.84 3.83
C ASP A 42 -4.99 6.87 3.01
N GLY A 43 -4.42 5.69 2.70
CA GLY A 43 -5.06 4.64 1.91
C GLY A 43 -5.21 4.95 0.41
N ARG A 44 -4.60 6.02 -0.10
CA ARG A 44 -4.66 6.40 -1.52
C ARG A 44 -3.27 6.41 -2.16
N HIS A 45 -3.20 5.92 -3.39
CA HIS A 45 -1.98 6.02 -4.19
C HIS A 45 -1.68 7.49 -4.51
N THR A 46 -0.44 7.93 -4.34
CA THR A 46 -0.05 9.33 -4.56
C THR A 46 0.31 9.65 -6.00
N GLY A 47 0.50 8.62 -6.84
CA GLY A 47 0.99 8.76 -8.22
C GLY A 47 2.51 8.94 -8.30
N ALA A 48 3.21 9.00 -7.17
CA ALA A 48 4.66 8.87 -7.15
C ALA A 48 5.04 7.46 -7.60
N LEU A 49 5.99 7.39 -8.54
CA LEU A 49 6.59 6.16 -9.01
C LEU A 49 8.06 6.17 -8.53
N PRO A 50 8.58 5.04 -8.00
CA PRO A 50 9.97 4.93 -7.56
C PRO A 50 11.00 5.20 -8.66
#